data_AF-A0A447MZN7-F1
#
_entry.id   AF-A0A447MZN7-F1
#
_cell.length_a   1.000
_cell.length_b   1.000
_cell.length_c   1.000
_cell.angle_alpha   90.00
_cell.angle_beta   90.00
_cell.angle_gamma   90.00
#
_symmetry.space_group_name_H-M   'P 1'
#
loop_
_entity.id
_entity.type
_entity.pdbx_description
1 polymer ?
#
loop_
_entity_poly.entity_id
_entity_poly.type
_entity_poly.pdbx_seq_one_letter_code
_entity_poly.pdbx_strand_id
1 'polypeptide(L)'
;MPYQIVRYQREKTMLAPPALKKVHPLGKSPVIEDHGMVIAESGAILEYLQDTYDSIGRFKPADAQGKQHYRFWLHYAEGSLMPLLLMRLLFTSLGKPPVPLGLRTFGRRYR
;
A
#
# COMPACT_ATOMS: atom_id res chain seq x y z
N MET A 1 1.59 9.05 -19.99
CA MET A 1 1.05 7.74 -20.42
C MET A 1 -0.46 7.75 -20.22
N PRO A 2 -1.27 7.36 -21.21
CA PRO A 2 -2.70 7.14 -21.00
C PRO A 2 -2.90 5.92 -20.08
N TYR A 3 -3.87 5.97 -19.18
CA TYR A 3 -4.20 4.87 -18.26
C TYR A 3 -5.69 4.86 -17.96
N GLN A 4 -6.19 3.69 -17.55
CA GLN A 4 -7.57 3.52 -17.09
C GLN A 4 -7.58 3.27 -15.57
N ILE A 5 -8.43 4.01 -14.85
CA ILE A 5 -8.65 3.77 -13.42
C ILE A 5 -9.81 2.79 -13.25
N VAL A 6 -9.51 1.62 -12.71
CA VAL A 6 -10.52 0.68 -12.21
C VAL A 6 -10.62 0.81 -10.70
N ARG A 7 -11.80 1.14 -10.19
CA ARG A 7 -12.03 1.35 -8.75
C ARG A 7 -12.64 0.11 -8.11
N TYR A 8 -11.97 -0.42 -7.09
CA TYR A 8 -12.47 -1.51 -6.26
C TYR A 8 -12.83 -0.97 -4.87
N GLN A 9 -14.10 -0.64 -4.67
CA GLN A 9 -14.58 -0.16 -3.38
C GLN A 9 -14.50 -1.27 -2.33
N ARG A 10 -14.05 -0.94 -1.12
CA ARG A 10 -14.07 -1.87 0.01
C ARG A 10 -15.50 -2.20 0.41
N GLU A 11 -15.73 -3.44 0.80
CA GLU A 11 -17.00 -3.86 1.37
C GLU A 11 -17.28 -3.15 2.71
N LYS A 12 -18.52 -3.21 3.19
CA LYS A 12 -18.87 -2.67 4.53
C LYS A 12 -18.03 -3.28 5.67
N THR A 13 -17.49 -4.48 5.45
CA THR A 13 -16.57 -5.20 6.33
C THR A 13 -15.12 -4.70 6.25
N MET A 14 -14.84 -3.69 5.42
CA MET A 14 -13.50 -3.18 5.07
C MET A 14 -12.61 -4.18 4.30
N LEU A 15 -13.14 -5.35 3.93
CA LEU A 15 -12.42 -6.34 3.14
C LEU A 15 -12.42 -5.99 1.65
N ALA A 16 -11.48 -6.59 0.92
CA ALA A 16 -11.40 -6.47 -0.53
C ALA A 16 -12.60 -7.17 -1.20
N PRO A 17 -13.21 -6.56 -2.23
CA PRO A 17 -14.28 -7.19 -2.98
C PRO A 17 -13.76 -8.42 -3.75
N PRO A 18 -14.62 -9.42 -4.06
CA PRO A 18 -14.22 -10.61 -4.82
C PRO A 18 -13.55 -10.28 -6.17
N ALA A 19 -13.98 -9.19 -6.83
CA ALA A 19 -13.41 -8.76 -8.10
C ALA A 19 -11.91 -8.41 -7.98
N LEU A 20 -11.48 -7.72 -6.91
CA LEU A 20 -10.06 -7.40 -6.72
C LEU A 20 -9.23 -8.65 -6.39
N LYS A 21 -9.82 -9.64 -5.68
CA LYS A 21 -9.15 -10.91 -5.38
C LYS A 21 -8.86 -11.74 -6.64
N LYS A 22 -9.67 -11.58 -7.69
CA LYS A 22 -9.42 -12.23 -8.99
C LYS A 22 -8.21 -11.62 -9.71
N VAL A 23 -7.94 -10.33 -9.49
CA VAL A 23 -6.76 -9.65 -10.06
C VAL A 23 -5.52 -9.98 -9.24
N HIS A 24 -5.59 -9.84 -7.91
CA HIS A 24 -4.49 -10.16 -7.02
C HIS A 24 -4.98 -11.00 -5.83
N PRO A 25 -4.47 -12.23 -5.60
CA PRO A 25 -5.01 -13.16 -4.60
C PRO A 25 -5.15 -12.60 -3.18
N LEU A 26 -4.24 -11.72 -2.76
CA LEU A 26 -4.30 -11.07 -1.44
C LEU A 26 -5.34 -9.94 -1.34
N GLY A 27 -6.02 -9.59 -2.44
CA GLY A 27 -7.00 -8.49 -2.49
C GLY A 27 -6.39 -7.14 -2.11
N LYS A 28 -5.11 -6.95 -2.40
CA LYS A 28 -4.38 -5.71 -2.10
C LYS A 28 -4.52 -4.72 -3.24
N SER A 29 -4.41 -3.45 -2.90
CA SER A 29 -4.38 -2.31 -3.83
C SER A 29 -3.28 -1.36 -3.34
N PRO A 30 -2.59 -0.63 -4.24
CA PRO A 30 -2.78 -0.58 -5.69
C PRO A 30 -2.26 -1.84 -6.42
N VAL A 31 -2.72 -2.02 -7.66
CA VAL A 31 -2.27 -3.03 -8.63
C VAL A 31 -2.27 -2.38 -10.01
N ILE A 32 -1.27 -2.68 -10.85
CA ILE A 32 -1.24 -2.32 -12.27
C ILE A 32 -1.35 -3.58 -13.09
N GLU A 33 -2.13 -3.52 -14.17
CA GLU A 33 -2.09 -4.49 -15.24
C GLU A 33 -1.52 -3.79 -16.48
N ASP A 34 -0.45 -4.34 -17.03
CA ASP A 34 0.21 -3.79 -18.20
C ASP A 34 0.68 -4.92 -19.12
N HIS A 35 0.27 -4.88 -20.39
CA HIS A 35 0.51 -5.95 -21.36
C HIS A 35 0.17 -7.38 -20.86
N GLY A 36 -0.89 -7.51 -20.04
CA GLY A 36 -1.32 -8.78 -19.45
C GLY A 36 -0.51 -9.23 -18.22
N MET A 37 0.49 -8.44 -17.80
CA MET A 37 1.25 -8.66 -16.58
C MET A 37 0.61 -7.89 -15.42
N VAL A 38 0.32 -8.59 -14.33
CA VAL A 38 -0.23 -7.99 -13.10
C VAL A 38 0.89 -7.74 -12.10
N ILE A 39 1.00 -6.49 -11.64
CA ILE A 39 2.05 -6.01 -10.74
C ILE A 39 1.38 -5.43 -9.50
N ALA A 40 1.77 -5.93 -8.34
CA ALA A 40 1.29 -5.49 -7.04
C ALA A 40 2.46 -5.04 -6.15
N GLU A 41 2.13 -4.45 -4.99
CA GLU A 41 3.05 -3.77 -4.08
C GLU A 41 3.54 -2.42 -4.64
N SER A 42 3.38 -1.36 -3.85
CA SER A 42 3.58 0.02 -4.32
C SER A 42 5.01 0.30 -4.78
N GLY A 43 6.02 -0.20 -4.07
CA GLY A 43 7.42 -0.05 -4.41
C GLY A 43 7.76 -0.71 -5.73
N ALA A 44 7.31 -1.96 -5.92
CA ALA A 44 7.50 -2.70 -7.17
C ALA A 44 6.80 -2.03 -8.35
N ILE A 45 5.59 -1.50 -8.15
CA ILE A 45 4.87 -0.71 -9.17
C ILE A 45 5.68 0.54 -9.56
N LEU A 46 6.22 1.28 -8.60
CA LEU A 46 7.01 2.48 -8.88
C LEU A 46 8.30 2.15 -9.63
N GLU A 47 9.01 1.10 -9.22
CA GLU A 47 10.22 0.64 -9.91
C GLU A 47 9.92 0.19 -11.34
N TYR A 48 8.84 -0.59 -11.54
CA TYR A 48 8.39 -0.99 -12.87
C TYR A 48 8.10 0.21 -13.78
N LEU A 49 7.35 1.19 -13.29
CA LEU A 49 6.99 2.37 -14.07
C LEU A 49 8.22 3.21 -14.42
N GLN A 50 9.19 3.33 -13.50
CA GLN A 50 10.45 3.98 -13.77
C GLN A 50 11.24 3.24 -14.85
N ASP A 51 11.47 1.94 -14.67
CA ASP A 51 12.31 1.15 -15.57
C ASP A 51 11.68 1.01 -16.97
N THR A 52 10.35 1.03 -17.06
CA THR A 52 9.62 0.86 -18.33
C THR A 52 9.34 2.19 -19.05
N TYR A 53 8.96 3.25 -18.31
CA TYR A 53 8.40 4.47 -18.89
C TYR A 53 9.21 5.74 -18.61
N ASP A 54 10.15 5.73 -17.67
CA ASP A 54 10.99 6.89 -17.35
C ASP A 54 12.30 6.91 -18.16
N SER A 55 12.17 6.90 -19.49
CA SER A 55 13.30 6.87 -20.43
C SER A 55 14.32 8.00 -20.26
N ILE A 56 13.90 9.13 -19.67
CA ILE A 56 14.75 10.30 -19.42
C ILE A 56 15.28 10.36 -17.97
N GLY A 57 14.94 9.38 -17.12
CA GLY A 57 15.44 9.28 -15.75
C GLY A 57 15.00 10.42 -14.81
N ARG A 58 13.75 10.89 -14.93
CA ARG A 58 13.21 12.00 -14.13
C ARG A 58 12.84 11.60 -12.70
N PHE A 59 12.47 10.34 -12.47
CA PHE A 59 11.86 9.88 -11.22
C PHE A 59 12.81 9.05 -10.35
N LYS A 60 14.06 8.86 -10.78
CA LYS A 60 15.08 8.11 -10.06
C LYS A 60 16.41 8.84 -10.09
N PRO A 61 17.11 9.01 -8.96
CA PRO A 61 18.43 9.62 -8.95
C PRO A 61 19.44 8.85 -9.81
N ALA A 62 20.33 9.56 -10.49
CA ALA A 62 21.36 8.96 -11.33
C ALA A 62 22.62 8.59 -10.54
N ASP A 63 22.98 9.40 -9.54
CA ASP A 63 24.18 9.23 -8.72
C ASP A 63 24.02 8.10 -7.69
N ALA A 64 25.16 7.55 -7.26
CA ALA A 64 25.17 6.37 -6.39
C ALA A 64 24.56 6.64 -5.02
N GLN A 65 24.80 7.81 -4.43
CA GLN A 65 24.29 8.16 -3.11
C GLN A 65 22.78 8.38 -3.15
N GLY A 66 22.29 9.13 -4.14
CA GLY A 66 20.87 9.33 -4.38
C GLY A 66 20.13 8.02 -4.59
N LYS A 67 20.70 7.08 -5.35
CA LYS A 67 20.12 5.72 -5.51
C LYS A 67 19.99 4.96 -4.20
N GLN A 68 20.99 5.07 -3.31
CA GLN A 68 20.93 4.44 -1.99
C GLN A 68 19.84 5.06 -1.13
N HIS A 69 19.76 6.39 -1.05
CA HIS A 69 18.70 7.07 -0.30
C HIS A 69 17.31 6.75 -0.86
N TYR A 70 17.16 6.77 -2.18
CA TYR A 70 15.91 6.41 -2.85
C TYR A 70 15.42 5.02 -2.44
N ARG A 71 16.28 4.00 -2.55
CA ARG A 71 15.96 2.62 -2.17
C ARG A 71 15.64 2.51 -0.68
N PHE A 72 16.44 3.16 0.16
CA PHE A 72 16.20 3.18 1.60
C PHE A 72 14.80 3.69 1.92
N TRP A 73 14.40 4.84 1.37
CA TRP A 73 13.09 5.43 1.66
C TRP A 73 11.94 4.62 1.10
N LEU A 74 12.11 4.00 -0.08
CA LEU A 74 11.11 3.12 -0.67
C LEU A 74 10.84 1.91 0.25
N HIS A 75 11.89 1.23 0.70
CA HIS A 75 11.77 0.09 1.61
C HIS A 75 11.37 0.48 3.04
N TYR A 76 11.80 1.65 3.53
CA TYR A 76 11.43 2.14 4.86
C TYR A 76 9.91 2.40 4.96
N ALA A 77 9.31 2.98 3.92
CA ALA A 77 7.88 3.24 3.87
C ALA A 77 7.05 1.95 4.03
N GLU A 78 7.43 0.89 3.30
CA GLU A 78 6.71 -0.39 3.31
C GLU A 78 7.08 -1.27 4.51
N GLY A 79 8.36 -1.37 4.83
CA GLY A 79 8.87 -2.30 5.84
C GLY A 79 8.82 -1.77 7.28
N SER A 80 8.98 -0.47 7.49
CA SER A 80 9.05 0.12 8.84
C SER A 80 7.83 0.98 9.19
N LEU A 81 7.39 1.84 8.26
CA LEU A 81 6.31 2.78 8.55
C LEU A 81 4.92 2.13 8.47
N MET A 82 4.64 1.29 7.46
CA MET A 82 3.34 0.62 7.34
C MET A 82 2.94 -0.20 8.58
N PRO A 83 3.82 -1.01 9.21
CA PRO A 83 3.48 -1.71 10.44
C PRO A 83 3.04 -0.77 11.58
N LEU A 84 3.70 0.38 11.73
CA LEU A 84 3.33 1.38 12.74
C LEU A 84 1.97 2.02 12.44
N LEU A 85 1.69 2.30 11.16
CA LEU A 85 0.38 2.79 10.72
C LEU A 85 -0.72 1.77 10.96
N LEU A 86 -0.44 0.48 10.70
CA LEU A 86 -1.37 -0.61 10.99
C LEU A 86 -1.64 -0.73 12.49
N MET A 87 -0.60 -0.69 13.32
CA MET A 87 -0.77 -0.72 14.78
C MET A 87 -1.62 0.47 15.25
N ARG A 88 -1.35 1.67 14.74
CA ARG A 88 -2.18 2.85 15.01
C ARG A 88 -3.65 2.62 14.61
N LEU A 89 -3.89 2.07 13.42
CA LEU A 89 -5.25 1.76 12.96
C LEU A 89 -5.94 0.76 13.89
N LEU A 90 -5.25 -0.31 14.31
CA LEU A 90 -5.78 -1.29 15.25
C LEU A 90 -6.14 -0.64 16.59
N PHE A 91 -5.24 0.15 17.18
CA PHE A 91 -5.51 0.86 18.44
C PHE A 91 -6.70 1.81 18.33
N THR A 92 -6.84 2.55 17.22
CA THR A 92 -8.02 3.40 16.99
C THR A 92 -9.31 2.62 16.83
N SER A 93 -9.23 1.36 16.36
CA SER A 93 -10.38 0.46 16.24
C SER A 93 -10.76 -0.20 17.57
N LEU A 94 -9.82 -0.35 18.52
CA LEU A 94 -10.08 -0.99 19.82
C LEU A 94 -11.12 -0.26 20.68
N GLY A 95 -11.38 1.02 20.44
CA GLY A 95 -12.44 1.77 21.14
C GLY A 95 -13.87 1.45 20.68
N LYS A 96 -14.04 0.73 19.56
CA LYS A 96 -15.34 0.52 18.88
C LYS A 96 -15.83 -0.93 19.03
N PRO A 97 -17.16 -1.18 19.02
CA PRO A 97 -17.69 -2.55 18.89
C PRO A 97 -17.12 -3.23 17.63
N PRO A 98 -16.87 -4.55 17.62
CA PRO A 98 -17.30 -5.58 18.59
C PRO A 98 -16.29 -5.86 19.73
N VAL A 99 -15.34 -4.96 19.99
CA VAL A 99 -14.31 -5.19 21.03
C VAL A 99 -14.94 -5.25 22.44
N PRO A 100 -14.61 -6.26 23.29
CA PRO A 100 -15.13 -6.35 24.66
C PRO A 100 -14.85 -5.10 25.50
N LEU A 101 -15.78 -4.72 26.39
CA LEU A 101 -15.72 -3.49 27.19
C LEU A 101 -14.40 -3.29 27.96
N GLY A 102 -13.82 -4.36 28.51
CA GLY A 102 -12.54 -4.31 29.23
C GLY A 102 -11.32 -3.99 28.34
N LEU A 103 -11.38 -4.28 27.04
CA LEU A 103 -10.33 -3.93 26.06
C LEU A 103 -10.57 -2.54 25.45
N ARG A 104 -11.82 -2.05 25.46
CA ARG A 104 -12.19 -0.71 24.95
C ARG A 104 -11.67 0.45 25.81
N THR A 105 -11.35 0.22 27.08
CA THR A 105 -10.78 1.24 27.98
C THR A 105 -9.34 1.57 27.63
N PHE A 106 -8.54 0.59 27.18
CA PHE A 106 -7.17 0.80 26.69
C PHE A 106 -7.13 1.63 25.40
N GLY A 107 -8.06 1.38 24.47
CA GLY A 107 -8.13 2.12 23.20
C GLY A 107 -8.51 3.60 23.35
N ARG A 108 -9.20 4.00 24.42
CA ARG A 108 -9.58 5.40 24.68
C ARG A 108 -8.42 6.32 25.06
N ARG A 109 -7.27 5.75 25.48
CA ARG A 109 -6.07 6.51 25.85
C ARG A 109 -5.24 6.99 24.66
N TYR A 110 -5.46 6.43 23.48
CA TYR A 110 -4.71 6.70 22.24
C TYR A 110 -5.55 7.41 21.18
N ARG A 111 -6.66 8.04 21.60
CA ARG A 111 -7.60 8.72 20.72
C ARG A 111 -7.25 10.18 20.53
#